data_AF-A0A497J6I7-F1
#
_entry.id   AF-A0A497J6I7-F1
#
_cell.length_a   1.000
_cell.length_b   1.000
_cell.length_c   1.000
_cell.angle_alpha   90.00
_cell.angle_beta   90.00
_cell.angle_gamma   90.00
#
_symmetry.space_group_name_H-M   'P 1'
#
loop_
_entity.id
_entity.type
_entity.pdbx_description
1 polymer ?
#
loop_
_entity_poly.entity_id
_entity_poly.type
_entity_poly.pdbx_seq_one_letter_code
_entity_poly.pdbx_strand_id
1 'polypeptide(L)'
;MNTHWGITVATGSNCTIINNNTALNNACGIYFFETSNNTLTNNTMSGNDYNFGVGGDSLSQYIHNIDTSNKVDGKPVYYWIGRKDQQIPNDAGFVGIVNSANITVRDLTLTNNSAGVLLVYSSNSTIENVNASNNIYGIQLIDSDSNSLTNNTFSKNYYGVLLDSSSNNSIYHNNLINNTVQAQDNTGTNSWDNGYPSGGNYWSDYNGSDIFSGPYQNITGSDGIGDTPYNISGGAGAKDNYPLMEPWG
;
A
#
# COMPACT_ATOMS: atom_id res chain seq x y z
N MET A 1 26.21 -2.61 -5.88
CA MET A 1 25.18 -1.88 -5.12
C MET A 1 25.90 -0.96 -4.15
N ASN A 2 25.99 0.34 -4.46
CA ASN A 2 26.56 1.33 -3.56
C ASN A 2 25.44 1.79 -2.62
N THR A 3 25.50 1.40 -1.35
CA THR A 3 24.50 1.73 -0.33
C THR A 3 24.72 3.15 0.19
N HIS A 4 24.27 4.16 -0.55
CA HIS A 4 24.16 5.52 -0.01
C HIS A 4 22.82 5.62 0.70
N TRP A 5 22.85 5.58 2.04
CA TRP A 5 21.69 5.90 2.87
C TRP A 5 21.70 7.41 3.14
N GLY A 6 20.54 8.06 3.07
CA GLY A 6 20.36 9.45 3.49
C GLY A 6 20.40 9.55 5.00
N ILE A 7 19.25 9.45 5.66
CA ILE A 7 19.13 9.44 7.12
C ILE A 7 18.31 8.21 7.54
N THR A 8 19.00 7.23 8.10
CA THR A 8 18.35 6.08 8.74
C THR A 8 18.37 6.29 10.25
N VAL A 9 17.19 6.26 10.87
CA VAL A 9 17.05 6.25 12.33
C VAL A 9 16.57 4.87 12.73
N ALA A 10 17.49 4.11 13.33
CA ALA A 10 17.27 2.73 13.74
C ALA A 10 17.23 2.58 15.27
N THR A 11 16.58 1.51 15.71
CA THR A 11 16.60 0.87 17.05
C THR A 11 17.24 1.69 18.18
N GLY A 12 16.42 2.06 19.18
CA GLY A 12 16.89 2.76 20.39
C GLY A 12 16.97 4.28 20.26
N SER A 13 16.85 4.82 19.04
CA SER A 13 16.81 6.26 18.77
C SER A 13 15.39 6.81 18.92
N ASN A 14 14.97 7.04 20.16
CA ASN A 14 13.68 7.63 20.50
C ASN A 14 13.84 9.12 20.82
N CYS A 15 12.81 9.92 20.57
CA CYS A 15 12.81 11.37 20.85
C CYS A 15 13.83 12.17 20.02
N THR A 16 14.19 11.69 18.82
CA THR A 16 15.08 12.39 17.89
C THR A 16 14.33 13.50 17.16
N ILE A 17 14.94 14.68 17.07
CA ILE A 17 14.44 15.78 16.22
C ILE A 17 15.29 15.81 14.95
N ILE A 18 14.63 15.63 13.80
CA ILE A 18 15.25 15.70 12.48
C ILE A 18 14.60 16.86 11.75
N ASN A 19 15.34 17.95 11.61
CA ASN A 19 14.82 19.14 10.97
C ASN A 19 15.79 19.77 9.98
N ASN A 20 15.24 20.40 8.94
CA ASN A 20 16.00 21.13 7.93
C ASN A 20 17.06 20.29 7.17
N ASN A 21 16.81 19.00 6.99
CA ASN A 21 17.71 18.12 6.23
C ASN A 21 17.26 17.98 4.78
N THR A 22 18.23 17.66 3.93
CA THR A 22 18.01 17.39 2.50
C THR A 22 18.67 16.08 2.13
N ALA A 23 17.87 15.06 1.83
CA ALA A 23 18.32 13.73 1.41
C ALA A 23 18.05 13.56 -0.09
N LEU A 24 19.11 13.63 -0.91
CA LEU A 24 19.02 13.60 -2.37
C LEU A 24 19.80 12.45 -2.99
N ASN A 25 19.21 11.78 -3.97
CA ASN A 25 19.88 10.78 -4.82
C ASN A 25 20.54 9.63 -4.02
N ASN A 26 19.90 9.20 -2.94
CA ASN A 26 20.30 8.06 -2.12
C ASN A 26 19.47 6.82 -2.46
N ALA A 27 19.92 5.65 -2.05
CA ALA A 27 19.07 4.46 -2.08
C ALA A 27 17.85 4.61 -1.14
N CYS A 28 18.03 5.28 -0.01
CA CYS A 28 16.95 5.62 0.91
C CYS A 28 17.11 7.07 1.38
N GLY A 29 16.02 7.85 1.36
CA GLY A 29 15.97 9.22 1.85
C GLY A 29 15.96 9.25 3.38
N ILE A 30 14.80 9.36 4.00
CA ILE A 30 14.66 9.27 5.47
C ILE A 30 13.83 8.03 5.83
N TYR A 31 14.38 7.19 6.71
CA TYR A 31 13.73 5.95 7.12
C TYR A 31 13.75 5.77 8.64
N PHE A 32 12.59 5.53 9.23
CA PHE A 32 12.43 5.14 10.64
C PHE A 32 12.25 3.64 10.75
N PHE A 33 13.14 2.98 11.49
CA PHE A 33 13.08 1.54 11.69
C PHE A 33 13.11 1.19 13.18
N GLU A 34 12.00 0.64 13.66
CA GLU A 34 11.84 0.18 15.05
C GLU A 34 12.14 1.31 16.07
N THR A 35 11.67 2.52 15.77
CA THR A 35 11.86 3.72 16.63
C THR A 35 10.54 4.38 16.95
N SER A 36 10.50 5.24 17.96
CA SER A 36 9.27 5.90 18.41
C SER A 36 9.52 7.36 18.80
N ASN A 37 8.46 8.17 18.82
CA ASN A 37 8.45 9.54 19.35
C ASN A 37 9.44 10.50 18.67
N ASN A 38 9.82 10.23 17.42
CA ASN A 38 10.67 11.12 16.63
C ASN A 38 9.87 12.29 16.04
N THR A 39 10.50 13.45 15.93
CA THR A 39 9.92 14.64 15.30
C THR A 39 10.63 14.92 13.97
N LEU A 40 9.87 15.01 12.89
CA LEU A 40 10.35 15.31 11.54
C LEU A 40 9.71 16.60 11.06
N THR A 41 10.50 17.64 10.76
CA THR A 41 10.01 18.94 10.27
C THR A 41 10.96 19.57 9.25
N ASN A 42 10.43 20.21 8.20
CA ASN A 42 11.18 20.96 7.19
C ASN A 42 12.28 20.15 6.47
N ASN A 43 12.08 18.84 6.28
CA ASN A 43 13.02 18.01 5.54
C ASN A 43 12.60 17.83 4.08
N THR A 44 13.57 17.72 3.18
CA THR A 44 13.35 17.43 1.75
C THR A 44 13.98 16.10 1.38
N MET A 45 13.19 15.19 0.82
CA MET A 45 13.63 13.93 0.24
C MET A 45 13.28 13.96 -1.25
N SER A 46 14.26 13.82 -2.12
CA SER A 46 13.99 13.81 -3.56
C SER A 46 15.02 13.03 -4.37
N GLY A 47 14.55 12.39 -5.44
CA GLY A 47 15.39 11.60 -6.34
C GLY A 47 16.05 10.38 -5.69
N ASN A 48 15.58 9.96 -4.51
CA ASN A 48 16.05 8.73 -3.88
C ASN A 48 15.31 7.52 -4.48
N ASP A 49 15.90 6.32 -4.42
CA ASP A 49 15.18 5.10 -4.83
C ASP A 49 13.93 4.90 -3.95
N TYR A 50 14.06 5.15 -2.64
CA TYR A 50 12.95 5.26 -1.69
C TYR A 50 13.08 6.53 -0.83
N ASN A 51 12.18 7.50 -0.99
CA ASN A 51 12.26 8.81 -0.35
C ASN A 51 11.95 8.78 1.15
N PHE A 52 10.81 8.22 1.54
CA PHE A 52 10.39 8.17 2.94
C PHE A 52 9.85 6.80 3.33
N GLY A 53 10.08 6.42 4.59
CA GLY A 53 9.51 5.21 5.15
C GLY A 53 9.53 5.12 6.66
N VAL A 54 8.59 4.32 7.17
CA VAL A 54 8.47 3.95 8.59
C VAL A 54 8.21 2.45 8.64
N GLY A 55 8.96 1.73 9.47
CA GLY A 55 8.78 0.31 9.72
C GLY A 55 9.00 -0.04 11.19
N GLY A 56 8.25 -1.03 11.66
CA GLY A 56 8.29 -1.56 13.01
C GLY A 56 7.23 -2.65 13.22
N ASP A 57 7.22 -3.24 14.40
CA ASP A 57 6.41 -4.42 14.75
C ASP A 57 5.31 -4.12 15.77
N SER A 58 5.24 -2.88 16.28
CA SER A 58 4.28 -2.48 17.31
C SER A 58 3.78 -1.06 17.09
N LEU A 59 2.56 -0.77 17.54
CA LEU A 59 1.93 0.55 17.39
C LEU A 59 2.84 1.70 17.82
N SER A 60 3.53 1.57 18.95
CA SER A 60 4.40 2.63 19.49
C SER A 60 5.53 3.03 18.53
N GLN A 61 5.99 2.11 17.69
CA GLN A 61 7.04 2.35 16.69
C GLN A 61 6.54 3.06 15.43
N TYR A 62 5.23 3.31 15.34
CA TYR A 62 4.60 4.15 14.31
C TYR A 62 4.09 5.47 14.89
N ILE A 63 4.35 5.77 16.17
CA ILE A 63 3.97 7.04 16.78
C ILE A 63 5.12 8.04 16.61
N HIS A 64 5.01 8.89 15.58
CA HIS A 64 5.96 9.97 15.27
C HIS A 64 5.24 11.31 15.07
N ASN A 65 5.93 12.40 15.36
CA ASN A 65 5.46 13.75 15.07
C ASN A 65 6.01 14.21 13.71
N ILE A 66 5.28 13.93 12.64
CA ILE A 66 5.69 14.24 11.26
C ILE A 66 4.63 15.16 10.66
N ASP A 67 5.03 16.39 10.36
CA ASP A 67 4.12 17.38 9.76
C ASP A 67 4.33 17.53 8.24
N THR A 68 3.44 18.31 7.63
CA THR A 68 3.41 18.57 6.18
C THR A 68 4.52 19.51 5.70
N SER A 69 5.38 20.01 6.59
CA SER A 69 6.55 20.78 6.17
C SER A 69 7.65 19.90 5.57
N ASN A 70 7.58 18.58 5.81
CA ASN A 70 8.41 17.59 5.14
C ASN A 70 7.89 17.30 3.73
N LYS A 71 8.83 17.16 2.79
CA LYS A 71 8.51 17.01 1.38
C LYS A 71 9.17 15.80 0.74
N VAL A 72 8.38 15.01 0.03
CA VAL A 72 8.82 13.97 -0.91
C VAL A 72 8.63 14.51 -2.32
N ASP A 73 9.71 14.67 -3.08
CA ASP A 73 9.71 15.22 -4.44
C ASP A 73 8.89 16.52 -4.57
N GLY A 74 9.07 17.40 -3.58
CA GLY A 74 8.39 18.70 -3.51
C GLY A 74 6.96 18.67 -2.96
N LYS A 75 6.37 17.49 -2.73
CA LYS A 75 5.01 17.29 -2.23
C LYS A 75 4.97 17.00 -0.72
N PRO A 76 3.94 17.44 0.02
CA PRO A 76 3.86 17.20 1.46
C PRO A 76 3.79 15.72 1.86
N VAL A 77 4.41 15.38 2.99
CA VAL A 77 4.19 14.11 3.68
C VAL A 77 2.93 14.24 4.55
N TYR A 78 1.95 13.38 4.32
CA TYR A 78 0.78 13.25 5.18
C TYR A 78 0.93 12.03 6.08
N TYR A 79 1.30 12.26 7.34
CA TYR A 79 1.42 11.22 8.36
C TYR A 79 0.38 11.48 9.45
N TRP A 80 -0.73 10.75 9.41
CA TRP A 80 -1.89 10.97 10.26
C TRP A 80 -1.96 9.93 11.36
N ILE A 81 -2.04 10.40 12.61
CA ILE A 81 -2.21 9.57 13.80
C ILE A 81 -3.54 9.94 14.47
N GLY A 82 -4.37 8.96 14.79
CA GLY A 82 -5.60 9.21 15.56
C GLY A 82 -6.65 10.02 14.82
N ARG A 83 -6.64 10.02 13.48
CA ARG A 83 -7.58 10.77 12.66
C ARG A 83 -8.83 9.96 12.36
N LYS A 84 -9.93 10.66 12.10
CA LYS A 84 -11.22 10.04 11.77
C LYS A 84 -12.06 10.91 10.86
N ASP A 85 -12.83 10.28 9.96
CA ASP A 85 -13.82 10.91 9.08
C ASP A 85 -13.21 12.00 8.17
N GLN A 86 -12.03 11.72 7.61
CA GLN A 86 -11.25 12.70 6.85
C GLN A 86 -10.65 12.11 5.58
N GLN A 87 -10.47 12.96 4.58
CA GLN A 87 -9.80 12.60 3.34
C GLN A 87 -8.39 13.19 3.30
N ILE A 88 -7.41 12.37 2.93
CA ILE A 88 -6.05 12.83 2.64
C ILE A 88 -6.07 13.80 1.45
N PRO A 89 -5.43 14.98 1.55
CA PRO A 89 -5.33 15.91 0.42
C PRO A 89 -4.63 15.29 -0.79
N ASN A 90 -5.06 15.70 -1.99
CA ASN A 90 -4.64 15.14 -3.27
C ASN A 90 -3.25 15.59 -3.76
N ASP A 91 -2.49 16.29 -2.92
CA ASP A 91 -1.13 16.75 -3.22
C ASP A 91 -0.06 15.96 -2.48
N ALA A 92 -0.41 14.82 -1.85
CA ALA A 92 0.51 14.01 -1.07
C ALA A 92 1.70 13.46 -1.88
N GLY A 93 2.88 13.48 -1.26
CA GLY A 93 4.08 12.76 -1.71
C GLY A 93 4.29 11.42 -0.99
N PHE A 94 3.70 11.28 0.21
CA PHE A 94 3.65 10.06 1.00
C PHE A 94 2.40 10.07 1.88
N VAL A 95 1.81 8.90 2.12
CA VAL A 95 0.64 8.73 2.98
C VAL A 95 0.90 7.64 4.03
N GLY A 96 0.94 8.04 5.30
CA GLY A 96 0.95 7.15 6.45
C GLY A 96 -0.27 7.40 7.33
N ILE A 97 -1.03 6.35 7.63
CA ILE A 97 -2.26 6.40 8.43
C ILE A 97 -2.10 5.42 9.58
N VAL A 98 -2.04 5.93 10.80
CA VAL A 98 -1.74 5.17 12.00
C VAL A 98 -2.85 5.36 13.02
N ASN A 99 -3.34 4.27 13.62
CA ASN A 99 -4.37 4.30 14.66
C ASN A 99 -5.57 5.21 14.30
N SER A 100 -6.05 5.11 13.06
CA SER A 100 -7.05 6.00 12.49
C SER A 100 -8.23 5.21 11.93
N ALA A 101 -9.38 5.86 11.74
CA ALA A 101 -10.58 5.18 11.28
C ALA A 101 -11.36 6.00 10.25
N ASN A 102 -11.96 5.36 9.25
CA ASN A 102 -12.76 6.07 8.24
C ASN A 102 -11.98 7.20 7.55
N ILE A 103 -10.80 6.86 7.05
CA ILE A 103 -9.98 7.76 6.24
C ILE A 103 -10.18 7.44 4.76
N THR A 104 -10.28 8.48 3.93
CA THR A 104 -10.32 8.34 2.47
C THR A 104 -8.97 8.74 1.86
N VAL A 105 -8.38 7.86 1.06
CA VAL A 105 -7.19 8.14 0.24
C VAL A 105 -7.60 7.98 -1.22
N ARG A 106 -7.53 9.05 -2.00
CA ARG A 106 -7.92 8.99 -3.41
C ARG A 106 -7.24 10.00 -4.31
N ASP A 107 -7.21 9.68 -5.60
CA ASP A 107 -6.72 10.54 -6.67
C ASP A 107 -5.24 10.93 -6.48
N LEU A 108 -4.41 9.97 -6.09
CA LEU A 108 -3.00 10.18 -5.74
C LEU A 108 -2.06 9.32 -6.57
N THR A 109 -0.90 9.89 -6.89
CA THR A 109 0.24 9.17 -7.46
C THR A 109 1.38 9.18 -6.45
N LEU A 110 1.71 8.00 -5.92
CA LEU A 110 2.62 7.79 -4.79
C LEU A 110 3.76 6.85 -5.21
N THR A 111 4.95 7.41 -5.39
CA THR A 111 6.06 6.70 -6.05
C THR A 111 7.38 6.85 -5.31
N ASN A 112 8.26 5.86 -5.46
CA ASN A 112 9.61 5.88 -4.90
C ASN A 112 9.60 6.11 -3.38
N ASN A 113 8.79 5.35 -2.64
CA ASN A 113 8.72 5.36 -1.18
C ASN A 113 8.85 3.93 -0.63
N SER A 114 9.00 3.79 0.69
CA SER A 114 8.89 2.46 1.29
C SER A 114 7.50 1.88 1.08
N ALA A 115 6.47 2.70 1.25
CA ALA A 115 5.10 2.36 0.93
C ALA A 115 4.47 3.49 0.12
N GLY A 116 3.66 3.16 -0.89
CA GLY A 116 2.79 4.15 -1.52
C GLY A 116 1.79 4.67 -0.49
N VAL A 117 1.03 3.75 0.11
CA VAL A 117 0.15 3.99 1.26
C VAL A 117 0.49 3.02 2.39
N LEU A 118 0.70 3.53 3.61
CA LEU A 118 0.91 2.73 4.81
C LEU A 118 -0.29 2.88 5.76
N LEU A 119 -0.96 1.77 6.09
CA LEU A 119 -2.01 1.70 7.11
C LEU A 119 -1.52 0.83 8.28
N VAL A 120 -1.58 1.36 9.50
CA VAL A 120 -1.18 0.65 10.72
C VAL A 120 -2.23 0.83 11.80
N TYR A 121 -2.71 -0.26 12.42
CA TYR A 121 -3.77 -0.24 13.44
C TYR A 121 -5.00 0.59 13.03
N SER A 122 -5.35 0.58 11.74
CA SER A 122 -6.37 1.48 11.18
C SER A 122 -7.52 0.71 10.57
N SER A 123 -8.71 1.30 10.56
CA SER A 123 -9.91 0.57 10.14
C SER A 123 -10.90 1.38 9.32
N ASN A 124 -11.82 0.68 8.65
CA ASN A 124 -12.96 1.28 7.95
C ASN A 124 -12.57 2.35 6.93
N SER A 125 -11.36 2.28 6.37
CA SER A 125 -10.83 3.29 5.45
C SER A 125 -11.01 2.88 4.00
N THR A 126 -11.10 3.86 3.11
CA THR A 126 -11.28 3.68 1.67
C THR A 126 -10.04 4.18 0.93
N ILE A 127 -9.44 3.31 0.12
CA ILE A 127 -8.32 3.63 -0.75
C ILE A 127 -8.80 3.37 -2.18
N GLU A 128 -8.96 4.44 -2.95
CA GLU A 128 -9.51 4.37 -4.30
C GLU A 128 -8.77 5.27 -5.30
N ASN A 129 -8.66 4.85 -6.56
CA ASN A 129 -8.00 5.65 -7.59
C ASN A 129 -6.58 6.13 -7.20
N VAL A 130 -5.81 5.26 -6.55
CA VAL A 130 -4.40 5.50 -6.22
C VAL A 130 -3.52 4.76 -7.22
N ASN A 131 -2.54 5.47 -7.79
CA ASN A 131 -1.44 4.89 -8.54
C ASN A 131 -0.19 4.83 -7.65
N ALA A 132 0.13 3.64 -7.15
CA ALA A 132 1.32 3.40 -6.34
C ALA A 132 2.34 2.58 -7.13
N SER A 133 3.49 3.19 -7.46
CA SER A 133 4.51 2.54 -8.27
C SER A 133 5.96 2.78 -7.87
N ASN A 134 6.81 1.79 -8.12
CA ASN A 134 8.23 1.80 -7.76
C ASN A 134 8.46 2.00 -6.25
N ASN A 135 7.59 1.42 -5.41
CA ASN A 135 7.73 1.40 -3.96
C ASN A 135 8.22 0.01 -3.51
N ILE A 136 8.66 -0.11 -2.25
CA ILE A 136 8.82 -1.45 -1.66
C ILE A 136 7.45 -2.10 -1.55
N TYR A 137 6.47 -1.40 -0.99
CA TYR A 137 5.07 -1.82 -0.91
C TYR A 137 4.21 -0.83 -1.68
N GLY A 138 3.40 -1.28 -2.65
CA GLY A 138 2.40 -0.41 -3.27
C GLY A 138 1.42 0.10 -2.20
N ILE A 139 0.91 -0.84 -1.40
CA ILE A 139 0.20 -0.58 -0.16
C ILE A 139 0.58 -1.63 0.90
N GLN A 140 0.68 -1.19 2.15
CA GLN A 140 0.94 -2.06 3.29
C GLN A 140 -0.10 -1.82 4.38
N LEU A 141 -0.79 -2.88 4.80
CA LEU A 141 -1.72 -2.89 5.95
C LEU A 141 -1.11 -3.75 7.06
N ILE A 142 -1.03 -3.18 8.26
CA ILE A 142 -0.51 -3.84 9.46
C ILE A 142 -1.57 -3.71 10.55
N ASP A 143 -2.05 -4.82 11.09
CA ASP A 143 -3.11 -4.85 12.12
C ASP A 143 -4.31 -3.96 11.74
N SER A 144 -4.69 -3.93 10.45
CA SER A 144 -5.62 -2.96 9.89
C SER A 144 -6.81 -3.65 9.25
N ASP A 145 -7.99 -3.43 9.82
CA ASP A 145 -9.18 -4.24 9.52
C ASP A 145 -10.28 -3.46 8.81
N SER A 146 -11.11 -4.18 8.04
CA SER A 146 -12.34 -3.62 7.46
C SER A 146 -12.12 -2.44 6.51
N ASN A 147 -10.99 -2.41 5.78
CA ASN A 147 -10.69 -1.39 4.78
C ASN A 147 -11.09 -1.84 3.38
N SER A 148 -11.33 -0.89 2.48
CA SER A 148 -11.68 -1.13 1.08
C SER A 148 -10.62 -0.56 0.14
N LEU A 149 -10.08 -1.40 -0.73
CA LEU A 149 -9.10 -1.06 -1.75
C LEU A 149 -9.73 -1.35 -3.12
N THR A 150 -10.09 -0.30 -3.86
CA THR A 150 -10.75 -0.45 -5.18
C THR A 150 -10.22 0.53 -6.21
N ASN A 151 -10.26 0.18 -7.50
CA ASN A 151 -9.84 1.07 -8.58
C ASN A 151 -8.40 1.60 -8.43
N ASN A 152 -7.49 0.84 -7.80
CA ASN A 152 -6.10 1.25 -7.63
C ASN A 152 -5.21 0.56 -8.67
N THR A 153 -4.08 1.20 -8.98
CA THR A 153 -3.01 0.59 -9.77
C THR A 153 -1.76 0.44 -8.92
N PHE A 154 -1.38 -0.80 -8.64
CA PHE A 154 -0.14 -1.16 -7.94
C PHE A 154 0.84 -1.72 -8.96
N SER A 155 1.89 -0.96 -9.30
CA SER A 155 2.81 -1.39 -10.36
C SER A 155 4.29 -1.26 -10.04
N LYS A 156 5.10 -2.23 -10.48
CA LYS A 156 6.57 -2.21 -10.33
C LYS A 156 7.03 -2.04 -8.88
N ASN A 157 6.22 -2.50 -7.91
CA ASN A 157 6.61 -2.52 -6.51
C ASN A 157 7.29 -3.86 -6.19
N TYR A 158 7.99 -3.93 -5.06
CA TYR A 158 8.45 -5.24 -4.57
C TYR A 158 7.26 -6.11 -4.16
N TYR A 159 6.34 -5.56 -3.36
CA TYR A 159 4.99 -6.10 -3.16
C TYR A 159 3.95 -5.12 -3.71
N GLY A 160 3.00 -5.58 -4.52
CA GLY A 160 1.88 -4.74 -4.93
C GLY A 160 1.00 -4.39 -3.73
N VAL A 161 0.50 -5.41 -3.05
CA VAL A 161 -0.29 -5.32 -1.81
C VAL A 161 0.28 -6.27 -0.76
N LEU A 162 0.56 -5.76 0.45
CA LEU A 162 0.92 -6.59 1.60
C LEU A 162 -0.09 -6.39 2.73
N LEU A 163 -0.72 -7.48 3.18
CA LEU A 163 -1.58 -7.53 4.36
C LEU A 163 -0.91 -8.36 5.46
N ASP A 164 -0.65 -7.72 6.59
CA ASP A 164 -0.04 -8.36 7.76
C ASP A 164 -0.95 -8.19 8.98
N SER A 165 -1.32 -9.31 9.61
CA SER A 165 -2.25 -9.34 10.76
C SER A 165 -3.55 -8.57 10.54
N SER A 166 -4.04 -8.51 9.30
CA SER A 166 -5.14 -7.65 8.86
C SER A 166 -6.30 -8.48 8.33
N SER A 167 -7.53 -8.17 8.72
CA SER A 167 -8.72 -8.98 8.45
C SER A 167 -9.91 -8.17 7.92
N ASN A 168 -10.83 -8.86 7.25
CA ASN A 168 -12.09 -8.29 6.74
C ASN A 168 -11.88 -7.13 5.75
N ASN A 169 -10.72 -7.06 5.09
CA ASN A 169 -10.50 -6.08 4.04
C ASN A 169 -11.10 -6.56 2.71
N SER A 170 -11.60 -5.64 1.91
CA SER A 170 -12.15 -5.89 0.57
C SER A 170 -11.24 -5.30 -0.49
N ILE A 171 -10.62 -6.15 -1.31
CA ILE A 171 -9.63 -5.79 -2.33
C ILE A 171 -10.11 -6.33 -3.68
N TYR A 172 -10.72 -5.49 -4.50
CA TYR A 172 -11.22 -5.90 -5.81
C TYR A 172 -11.17 -4.72 -6.78
N HIS A 173 -11.25 -4.99 -8.08
CA HIS A 173 -11.19 -3.97 -9.13
C HIS A 173 -9.89 -3.14 -9.10
N ASN A 174 -8.77 -3.79 -8.75
CA ASN A 174 -7.45 -3.18 -8.80
C ASN A 174 -6.60 -3.79 -9.93
N ASN A 175 -5.61 -3.03 -10.38
CA ASN A 175 -4.63 -3.44 -11.37
C ASN A 175 -3.29 -3.75 -10.69
N LEU A 176 -2.92 -5.02 -10.60
CA LEU A 176 -1.62 -5.46 -10.05
C LEU A 176 -0.68 -5.83 -11.20
N ILE A 177 0.29 -4.94 -11.46
CA ILE A 177 1.06 -4.95 -12.71
C ILE A 177 2.57 -5.01 -12.44
N ASN A 178 3.23 -6.09 -12.87
CA ASN A 178 4.68 -6.24 -12.85
C ASN A 178 5.31 -5.97 -11.47
N ASN A 179 4.63 -6.35 -10.39
CA ASN A 179 5.23 -6.35 -9.05
C ASN A 179 6.09 -7.61 -8.90
N THR A 180 7.11 -7.57 -8.04
CA THR A 180 7.93 -8.78 -7.77
C THR A 180 7.07 -9.86 -7.12
N VAL A 181 6.20 -9.44 -6.19
CA VAL A 181 5.10 -10.21 -5.63
C VAL A 181 3.84 -9.38 -5.85
N GLN A 182 2.85 -9.92 -6.58
CA GLN A 182 1.61 -9.18 -6.86
C GLN A 182 0.88 -8.81 -5.58
N ALA A 183 0.60 -9.81 -4.76
CA ALA A 183 -0.04 -9.64 -3.46
C ALA A 183 0.44 -10.71 -2.47
N GLN A 184 0.51 -10.33 -1.20
CA GLN A 184 0.75 -11.24 -0.10
C GLN A 184 -0.24 -10.97 1.03
N ASP A 185 -0.95 -12.02 1.44
CA ASP A 185 -1.96 -12.04 2.50
C ASP A 185 -1.53 -13.04 3.57
N ASN A 186 -0.91 -12.53 4.64
CA ASN A 186 -0.26 -13.39 5.63
C ASN A 186 -1.27 -14.10 6.54
N THR A 187 -2.32 -13.40 6.95
CA THR A 187 -3.28 -13.84 7.96
C THR A 187 -4.61 -13.12 7.79
N GLY A 188 -5.68 -13.67 8.37
CA GLY A 188 -6.99 -13.02 8.43
C GLY A 188 -8.00 -13.54 7.41
N THR A 189 -9.13 -12.84 7.34
CA THR A 189 -10.28 -13.16 6.46
C THR A 189 -10.51 -12.01 5.48
N ASN A 190 -9.61 -11.84 4.52
CA ASN A 190 -9.72 -10.81 3.49
C ASN A 190 -10.39 -11.36 2.22
N SER A 191 -11.10 -10.50 1.49
CA SER A 191 -11.76 -10.83 0.23
C SER A 191 -11.05 -10.15 -0.93
N TRP A 192 -10.69 -10.94 -1.94
CA TRP A 192 -9.91 -10.51 -3.10
C TRP A 192 -10.74 -10.43 -4.40
N ASP A 193 -12.06 -10.51 -4.28
CA ASP A 193 -12.99 -10.38 -5.38
C ASP A 193 -14.34 -9.84 -4.90
N ASN A 194 -15.18 -9.34 -5.81
CA ASN A 194 -16.53 -8.86 -5.50
C ASN A 194 -17.61 -9.83 -6.02
N GLY A 195 -17.26 -11.11 -6.19
CA GLY A 195 -18.14 -12.13 -6.72
C GLY A 195 -18.50 -11.97 -8.20
N TYR A 196 -19.21 -12.95 -8.74
CA TYR A 196 -19.77 -12.90 -10.09
C TYR A 196 -21.08 -12.08 -10.14
N PRO A 197 -21.33 -11.26 -11.19
CA PRO A 197 -20.47 -11.01 -12.35
C PRO A 197 -19.53 -9.81 -12.16
N SER A 198 -19.39 -9.29 -10.93
CA SER A 198 -18.57 -8.11 -10.68
C SER A 198 -17.09 -8.35 -10.98
N GLY A 199 -16.59 -9.57 -10.72
CA GLY A 199 -15.19 -9.90 -10.87
C GLY A 199 -14.32 -9.46 -9.68
N GLY A 200 -13.03 -9.74 -9.79
CA GLY A 200 -12.01 -9.42 -8.80
C GLY A 200 -11.02 -8.41 -9.32
N ASN A 201 -9.74 -8.74 -9.24
CA ASN A 201 -8.64 -7.87 -9.64
C ASN A 201 -8.05 -8.32 -10.97
N TYR A 202 -7.35 -7.40 -11.64
CA TYR A 202 -6.49 -7.72 -12.77
C TYR A 202 -5.07 -8.04 -12.27
N TRP A 203 -4.50 -9.13 -12.78
CA TRP A 203 -3.17 -9.62 -12.42
C TRP A 203 -2.35 -9.79 -13.69
N SER A 204 -1.28 -8.99 -13.86
CA SER A 204 -0.48 -9.03 -15.09
C SER A 204 0.24 -10.36 -15.35
N ASP A 205 0.29 -11.24 -14.36
CA ASP A 205 0.89 -12.58 -14.40
C ASP A 205 -0.17 -13.70 -14.40
N TYR A 206 -1.47 -13.37 -14.44
CA TYR A 206 -2.51 -14.37 -14.62
C TYR A 206 -2.49 -14.92 -16.04
N ASN A 207 -2.36 -16.24 -16.14
CA ASN A 207 -2.26 -16.96 -17.41
C ASN A 207 -3.41 -17.96 -17.59
N GLY A 208 -4.54 -17.75 -16.89
CA GLY A 208 -5.73 -18.59 -17.03
C GLY A 208 -6.46 -18.37 -18.36
N SER A 209 -7.47 -19.20 -18.61
CA SER A 209 -8.36 -19.06 -19.76
C SER A 209 -9.67 -18.38 -19.36
N ASP A 210 -10.39 -17.87 -20.35
CA ASP A 210 -11.76 -17.35 -20.25
C ASP A 210 -12.57 -18.03 -21.36
N ILE A 211 -13.00 -19.25 -21.09
CA ILE A 211 -13.77 -20.12 -21.99
C ILE A 211 -15.18 -20.33 -21.44
N PHE A 212 -15.34 -20.18 -20.13
CA PHE A 212 -16.57 -20.36 -19.40
C PHE A 212 -17.04 -19.04 -18.77
N SER A 213 -18.26 -19.08 -18.28
CA SER A 213 -18.95 -17.97 -17.63
C SER A 213 -19.83 -18.47 -16.50
N GLY A 214 -20.46 -17.52 -15.82
CA GLY A 214 -21.41 -17.79 -14.74
C GLY A 214 -20.74 -17.91 -13.37
N PRO A 215 -21.53 -18.01 -12.29
CA PRO A 215 -21.02 -17.96 -10.92
C PRO A 215 -20.06 -19.10 -10.56
N TYR A 216 -20.07 -20.19 -11.32
CA TYR A 216 -19.20 -21.35 -11.13
C TYR A 216 -18.18 -21.55 -12.25
N GLN A 217 -18.08 -20.61 -13.20
CA GLN A 217 -17.16 -20.68 -14.33
C GLN A 217 -17.23 -22.02 -15.09
N ASN A 218 -18.47 -22.43 -15.42
CA ASN A 218 -18.75 -23.74 -16.02
C ASN A 218 -19.80 -23.71 -17.13
N ILE A 219 -20.26 -22.53 -17.54
CA ILE A 219 -21.18 -22.34 -18.67
C ILE A 219 -20.35 -21.91 -19.87
N THR A 220 -20.40 -22.63 -20.99
CA THR A 220 -19.59 -22.28 -22.17
C THR A 220 -19.89 -20.86 -22.68
N GLY A 221 -18.83 -20.09 -22.94
CA GLY A 221 -18.87 -18.71 -23.42
C GLY A 221 -18.05 -17.82 -22.49
N SER A 222 -17.18 -16.98 -23.07
CA SER A 222 -16.30 -16.07 -22.35
C SER A 222 -17.04 -14.83 -21.83
N ASP A 223 -16.64 -14.31 -20.67
CA ASP A 223 -17.25 -13.11 -20.07
C ASP A 223 -16.25 -12.06 -19.53
N GLY A 224 -14.96 -12.24 -19.79
CA GLY A 224 -13.90 -11.35 -19.32
C GLY A 224 -13.41 -11.67 -17.90
N ILE A 225 -13.91 -12.74 -17.28
CA ILE A 225 -13.45 -13.27 -16.01
C ILE A 225 -12.74 -14.59 -16.27
N GLY A 226 -11.58 -14.78 -15.65
CA GLY A 226 -10.82 -16.01 -15.76
C GLY A 226 -11.54 -17.21 -15.13
N ASP A 227 -11.49 -18.35 -15.83
CA ASP A 227 -12.15 -19.61 -15.45
C ASP A 227 -11.57 -20.22 -14.17
N THR A 228 -10.34 -19.85 -13.81
CA THR A 228 -9.60 -20.40 -12.67
C THR A 228 -9.26 -19.31 -11.65
N PRO A 229 -9.43 -19.56 -10.34
CA PRO A 229 -9.03 -18.61 -9.30
C PRO A 229 -7.53 -18.27 -9.35
N TYR A 230 -7.19 -17.02 -9.02
CA TYR A 230 -5.83 -16.58 -8.75
C TYR A 230 -5.52 -16.75 -7.25
N ASN A 231 -4.50 -17.53 -6.91
CA ASN A 231 -4.10 -17.74 -5.51
C ASN A 231 -3.24 -16.57 -5.01
N ILE A 232 -3.56 -16.04 -3.83
CA ILE A 232 -2.77 -14.99 -3.18
C ILE A 232 -1.66 -15.65 -2.37
N SER A 233 -0.44 -15.14 -2.49
CA SER A 233 0.70 -15.63 -1.68
C SER A 233 0.47 -15.35 -0.19
N GLY A 234 1.11 -16.11 0.69
CA GLY A 234 1.04 -15.90 2.14
C GLY A 234 0.35 -17.03 2.90
N GLY A 235 0.08 -16.79 4.18
CA GLY A 235 -0.45 -17.79 5.11
C GLY A 235 -1.97 -17.87 5.20
N ALA A 236 -2.70 -16.89 4.65
CA ALA A 236 -4.16 -16.83 4.76
C ALA A 236 -4.90 -17.86 3.87
N GLY A 237 -4.22 -18.37 2.83
CA GLY A 237 -4.87 -19.22 1.82
C GLY A 237 -5.93 -18.48 1.00
N ALA A 238 -5.80 -17.15 0.90
CA ALA A 238 -6.71 -16.30 0.16
C ALA A 238 -6.58 -16.49 -1.36
N LYS A 239 -7.67 -16.18 -2.08
CA LYS A 239 -7.75 -16.28 -3.53
C LYS A 239 -8.73 -15.24 -4.06
N ASP A 240 -8.43 -14.75 -5.25
CA ASP A 240 -9.37 -14.07 -6.13
C ASP A 240 -10.07 -15.13 -6.98
N ASN A 241 -11.36 -15.35 -6.76
CA ASN A 241 -12.12 -16.39 -7.46
C ASN A 241 -12.52 -15.98 -8.87
N TYR A 242 -12.44 -14.69 -9.19
CA TYR A 242 -12.95 -14.11 -10.43
C TYR A 242 -11.92 -13.11 -11.01
N PRO A 243 -10.67 -13.55 -11.27
CA PRO A 243 -9.64 -12.66 -11.78
C PRO A 243 -10.06 -12.07 -13.13
N LEU A 244 -9.82 -10.78 -13.33
CA LEU A 244 -10.18 -10.10 -14.57
C LEU A 244 -9.16 -10.43 -15.68
N MET A 245 -9.65 -10.64 -16.90
CA MET A 245 -8.81 -10.90 -18.07
C MET A 245 -8.14 -9.64 -18.63
N GLU A 246 -8.71 -8.47 -18.34
CA GLU A 246 -8.22 -7.16 -18.78
C GLU A 246 -8.10 -6.20 -17.59
N PRO A 247 -7.24 -5.17 -17.68
CA PRO A 247 -7.15 -4.14 -16.65
C PRO A 247 -8.51 -3.49 -16.35
N TRP A 248 -8.73 -3.21 -15.07
CA TRP A 248 -9.90 -2.48 -14.59
C TRP A 248 -9.76 -0.97 -14.85
N GLY A 249 -10.83 -0.35 -15.35
CA GLY A 249 -10.93 1.10 -15.54
C GLY A 249 -10.54 1.60 -16.92
#